data_AF-B8DVC5-F1
#
_entry.id   AF-B8DVC5-F1
#
_cell.length_a   1.000
_cell.length_b   1.000
_cell.length_c   1.000
_cell.angle_alpha   90.00
_cell.angle_beta   90.00
_cell.angle_gamma   90.00
#
_symmetry.space_group_name_H-M   'P 1'
#
loop_
_entity.id
_entity.type
_entity.pdbx_description
1 polymer ?
#
loop_
_entity_poly.entity_id
_entity_poly.type
_entity_poly.pdbx_seq_one_letter_code
_entity_poly.pdbx_strand_id
1 'polypeptide(L)'
;MVSQPQRRAERGRRRKGLAIVCAGIAGLLLAMLASMIGVPNAVAAEAVDKCVPNAEHGCVSGILQTQDKTPIPDVTVTLGGEEEATATTAEDGAWAFEVNADGEYTVSIDKAVAEKYKLGESGATVEIAKKSFSKQRAVVRFDKAAAGSAAETESGNADSAKSGEQTAANTAQAGDDGKGSGFWSRFWQQLYSGCIFGLMLGLMAVGMNLVYGTTGLSSFSHGEQVTLGGLMAYVGTQMLHMPVVLSAIFAVAIGALAGWVQNQLVWAPLRHKRVGVMQQMIVTIGLSMALQYIYQFFFGGDIKGIVKSVPEGIQLGPIVTNAPTLIAAAIALVTIVSVTVFLYCTRLGRATRAVSDNAALAAASGINVDSVVRIVWILSCGLAALSGVLIGIHLNGIAWNTGVTLLMLMFAAVTLGGLGTANGALVGALIVGIVADMSTLVIPSDMRYASALAILILVLLIRPQGIFGKQKRVG
;
A
#
# COMPACT_ATOMS: atom_id res chain seq x y z
N MET A 1 -18.39 -50.96 3.47
CA MET A 1 -17.96 -50.66 2.09
C MET A 1 -19.00 -49.76 1.44
N VAL A 2 -18.71 -48.46 1.30
CA VAL A 2 -19.63 -47.50 0.64
C VAL A 2 -19.40 -47.60 -0.87
N SER A 3 -20.46 -47.88 -1.62
CA SER A 3 -20.41 -48.18 -3.06
C SER A 3 -19.89 -46.99 -3.88
N GLN A 4 -19.10 -47.27 -4.94
CA GLN A 4 -18.55 -46.27 -5.87
C GLN A 4 -19.55 -45.20 -6.39
N PRO A 5 -20.84 -45.47 -6.64
CA PRO A 5 -21.78 -44.43 -7.07
C PRO A 5 -22.02 -43.34 -6.01
N GLN A 6 -21.98 -43.65 -4.72
CA GLN A 6 -22.20 -42.63 -3.66
C GLN A 6 -21.02 -41.64 -3.56
N ARG A 7 -19.78 -42.09 -3.78
CA ARG A 7 -18.60 -41.20 -3.83
C ARG A 7 -18.62 -40.24 -5.03
N ARG A 8 -19.22 -40.62 -6.16
CA ARG A 8 -19.40 -39.73 -7.33
C ARG A 8 -20.48 -38.68 -7.08
N ALA A 9 -21.57 -39.04 -6.42
CA ALA A 9 -22.65 -38.12 -6.06
C ALA A 9 -22.18 -37.04 -5.05
N GLU A 10 -21.39 -37.42 -4.04
CA GLU A 10 -20.80 -36.47 -3.08
C GLU A 10 -19.79 -35.50 -3.73
N ARG A 11 -18.97 -35.99 -4.67
CA ARG A 11 -18.06 -35.11 -5.45
C ARG A 11 -18.84 -34.11 -6.31
N GLY A 12 -19.96 -34.52 -6.89
CA GLY A 12 -20.84 -33.64 -7.66
C GLY A 12 -21.47 -32.55 -6.80
N ARG A 13 -21.94 -32.91 -5.60
CA ARG A 13 -22.57 -31.97 -4.65
C ARG A 13 -21.55 -30.96 -4.09
N ARG A 14 -20.30 -31.39 -3.81
CA ARG A 14 -19.19 -30.48 -3.43
C ARG A 14 -18.73 -29.56 -4.55
N ARG A 15 -18.72 -30.02 -5.82
CA ARG A 15 -18.42 -29.17 -6.99
C ARG A 15 -19.49 -28.10 -7.21
N LYS A 16 -20.77 -28.45 -7.03
CA LYS A 16 -21.89 -27.49 -7.10
C LYS A 16 -21.83 -26.46 -5.98
N GLY A 17 -21.54 -26.88 -4.74
CA GLY A 17 -21.30 -25.95 -3.63
C GLY A 17 -20.11 -25.01 -3.86
N LEU A 18 -19.01 -25.51 -4.45
CA LEU A 18 -17.86 -24.71 -4.81
C LEU A 18 -18.18 -23.69 -5.91
N ALA A 19 -18.93 -24.08 -6.95
CA ALA A 19 -19.37 -23.17 -8.01
C ALA A 19 -20.31 -22.07 -7.47
N ILE A 20 -21.20 -22.41 -6.53
CA ILE A 20 -22.12 -21.46 -5.89
C ILE A 20 -21.36 -20.46 -5.01
N VAL A 21 -20.32 -20.88 -4.29
CA VAL A 21 -19.50 -19.95 -3.48
C VAL A 21 -18.63 -19.05 -4.37
N CYS A 22 -18.12 -19.55 -5.49
CA CYS A 22 -17.31 -18.73 -6.41
C CYS A 22 -18.16 -17.75 -7.21
N ALA A 23 -19.37 -18.16 -7.61
CA ALA A 23 -20.39 -17.26 -8.13
C ALA A 23 -20.86 -16.27 -7.06
N GLY A 24 -20.89 -16.67 -5.78
CA GLY A 24 -21.19 -15.79 -4.66
C GLY A 24 -20.13 -14.72 -4.44
N ILE A 25 -18.84 -15.06 -4.52
CA ILE A 25 -17.73 -14.10 -4.37
C ILE A 25 -17.64 -13.19 -5.59
N ALA A 26 -17.78 -13.74 -6.81
CA ALA A 26 -17.88 -12.94 -8.03
C ALA A 26 -19.13 -12.03 -8.02
N GLY A 27 -20.25 -12.53 -7.49
CA GLY A 27 -21.51 -11.79 -7.35
C GLY A 27 -21.47 -10.70 -6.28
N LEU A 28 -20.76 -10.91 -5.18
CA LEU A 28 -20.58 -9.91 -4.12
C LEU A 28 -19.61 -8.80 -4.58
N LEU A 29 -18.58 -9.16 -5.37
CA LEU A 29 -17.73 -8.22 -6.09
C LEU A 29 -18.53 -7.44 -7.16
N LEU A 30 -19.39 -8.11 -7.94
CA LEU A 30 -20.27 -7.47 -8.93
C LEU A 30 -21.35 -6.57 -8.30
N ALA A 31 -21.87 -6.94 -7.12
CA ALA A 31 -22.86 -6.14 -6.42
C ALA A 31 -22.24 -4.87 -5.79
N MET A 32 -20.99 -4.95 -5.30
CA MET A 32 -20.22 -3.75 -4.90
C MET A 32 -19.81 -2.88 -6.10
N LEU A 33 -19.65 -3.48 -7.28
CA LEU A 33 -19.39 -2.79 -8.56
C LEU A 33 -20.60 -2.02 -9.10
N ALA A 34 -21.81 -2.55 -8.92
CA ALA A 34 -23.03 -1.93 -9.43
C ALA A 34 -23.41 -0.63 -8.69
N SER A 35 -22.89 -0.42 -7.47
CA SER A 35 -23.09 0.80 -6.68
C SER A 35 -22.20 1.98 -7.08
N MET A 36 -21.35 1.87 -8.11
CA MET A 36 -20.31 2.85 -8.46
C MET A 36 -20.46 3.52 -9.84
N ILE A 37 -21.64 3.42 -10.48
CA ILE A 37 -21.87 4.08 -11.78
C ILE A 37 -22.83 5.25 -11.60
N GLY A 38 -22.26 6.43 -11.44
CA GLY A 38 -22.94 7.71 -11.58
C GLY A 38 -22.00 8.73 -12.21
N VAL A 39 -22.26 9.09 -13.47
CA VAL A 39 -21.69 10.25 -14.18
C VAL A 39 -22.90 11.02 -14.73
N PRO A 40 -22.93 12.36 -14.60
CA PRO A 40 -22.96 13.19 -15.83
C PRO A 40 -22.26 14.58 -15.75
N ASN A 41 -21.57 14.91 -16.86
CA ASN A 41 -21.38 16.15 -17.64
C ASN A 41 -21.40 17.59 -17.02
N ALA A 42 -20.31 18.32 -17.36
CA ALA A 42 -20.11 19.76 -17.65
C ALA A 42 -21.09 20.82 -17.09
N VAL A 43 -20.53 21.69 -16.23
CA VAL A 43 -21.20 22.79 -15.49
C VAL A 43 -20.43 24.10 -15.73
N ALA A 44 -21.03 25.26 -15.45
CA ALA A 44 -20.33 26.54 -15.37
C ALA A 44 -19.38 26.58 -14.16
N ALA A 45 -18.33 27.43 -14.20
CA ALA A 45 -17.42 27.62 -13.06
C ALA A 45 -18.17 27.98 -11.77
N GLU A 46 -17.96 27.22 -10.71
CA GLU A 46 -18.60 27.40 -9.39
C GLU A 46 -17.55 27.83 -8.35
N ALA A 47 -17.92 28.71 -7.43
CA ALA A 47 -17.06 29.09 -6.30
C ALA A 47 -17.06 27.97 -5.27
N VAL A 48 -15.88 27.45 -4.90
CA VAL A 48 -15.77 26.27 -4.02
C VAL A 48 -14.78 26.55 -2.88
N ASP A 49 -15.08 26.05 -1.68
CA ASP A 49 -14.20 26.21 -0.50
C ASP A 49 -12.82 25.56 -0.69
N LYS A 50 -12.74 24.48 -1.49
CA LYS A 50 -11.50 23.76 -1.81
C LYS A 50 -11.57 23.16 -3.21
N CYS A 51 -10.74 23.65 -4.12
CA CYS A 51 -10.66 23.13 -5.48
C CYS A 51 -9.67 21.95 -5.59
N VAL A 52 -10.09 20.87 -6.26
CA VAL A 52 -9.24 19.71 -6.55
C VAL A 52 -9.18 19.50 -8.08
N PRO A 53 -8.02 19.73 -8.73
CA PRO A 53 -7.95 19.65 -10.19
C PRO A 53 -8.08 18.19 -10.65
N ASN A 54 -8.86 17.96 -11.71
CA ASN A 54 -9.07 16.64 -12.28
C ASN A 54 -8.90 16.69 -13.82
N ALA A 55 -9.30 15.63 -14.53
CA ALA A 55 -9.16 15.57 -15.98
C ALA A 55 -10.15 16.48 -16.75
N GLU A 56 -11.21 16.95 -16.08
CA GLU A 56 -12.33 17.74 -16.62
C GLU A 56 -12.30 19.20 -16.16
N HIS A 57 -11.68 19.50 -15.00
CA HIS A 57 -11.70 20.81 -14.33
C HIS A 57 -10.31 21.21 -13.80
N GLY A 58 -9.91 22.45 -14.07
CA GLY A 58 -8.70 23.09 -13.52
C GLY A 58 -8.99 23.91 -12.26
N CYS A 59 -7.94 24.26 -11.50
CA CYS A 59 -8.08 25.02 -10.26
C CYS A 59 -7.31 26.34 -10.28
N VAL A 60 -8.03 27.42 -9.99
CA VAL A 60 -7.46 28.73 -9.64
C VAL A 60 -7.72 28.95 -8.15
N SER A 61 -6.67 29.04 -7.34
CA SER A 61 -6.84 29.22 -5.89
C SER A 61 -5.80 30.18 -5.34
N GLY A 62 -6.10 30.78 -4.20
CA GLY A 62 -5.19 31.67 -3.51
C GLY A 62 -5.55 31.85 -2.06
N ILE A 63 -4.65 32.50 -1.33
CA ILE A 63 -4.89 32.95 0.05
C ILE A 63 -4.67 34.46 0.06
N LEU A 64 -5.69 35.19 0.51
CA LEU A 64 -5.62 36.63 0.70
C LEU A 64 -5.09 36.93 2.10
N GLN A 65 -3.88 37.48 2.16
CA GLN A 65 -3.18 37.81 3.39
C GLN A 65 -2.44 39.14 3.26
N THR A 66 -2.26 39.86 4.37
CA THR A 66 -1.42 41.07 4.42
C THR A 66 0.08 40.72 4.37
N GLN A 67 0.95 41.72 4.23
CA GLN A 67 2.42 41.54 4.28
C GLN A 67 2.92 40.85 5.56
N ASP A 68 2.18 40.98 6.67
CA ASP A 68 2.48 40.35 7.96
C ASP A 68 1.90 38.92 8.08
N LYS A 69 1.40 38.34 6.98
CA LYS A 69 0.76 37.01 6.91
C LYS A 69 -0.50 36.86 7.76
N THR A 70 -1.22 37.96 8.02
CA THR A 70 -2.56 37.87 8.63
C THR A 70 -3.62 37.66 7.55
N PRO A 71 -4.48 36.64 7.67
CA PRO A 71 -5.52 36.36 6.68
C PRO A 71 -6.61 37.43 6.68
N ILE A 72 -7.17 37.72 5.50
CA ILE A 72 -8.25 38.71 5.32
C ILE A 72 -9.55 37.98 4.93
N PRO A 73 -10.50 37.82 5.86
CA PRO A 73 -11.80 37.21 5.57
C PRO A 73 -12.80 38.18 4.94
N ASP A 74 -13.87 37.64 4.37
CA ASP A 74 -15.05 38.36 3.85
C ASP A 74 -14.78 39.33 2.69
N VAL A 75 -13.82 39.00 1.83
CA VAL A 75 -13.51 39.78 0.62
C VAL A 75 -14.03 39.07 -0.62
N THR A 76 -14.77 39.78 -1.48
CA THR A 76 -15.23 39.25 -2.77
C THR A 76 -14.09 39.26 -3.79
N VAL A 77 -13.80 38.09 -4.34
CA VAL A 77 -12.85 37.85 -5.43
C VAL A 77 -13.66 37.54 -6.69
N THR A 78 -13.32 38.18 -7.81
CA THR A 78 -14.00 38.02 -9.10
C THR A 78 -13.05 37.42 -10.13
N LEU A 79 -13.47 36.30 -10.73
CA LEU A 79 -12.81 35.67 -11.88
C LEU A 79 -13.47 36.16 -13.17
N GLY A 80 -12.69 36.70 -14.11
CA GLY A 80 -13.17 37.10 -15.44
C GLY A 80 -12.31 36.52 -16.56
N GLY A 81 -12.90 36.28 -17.74
CA GLY A 81 -12.23 35.61 -18.87
C GLY A 81 -13.26 34.90 -19.76
N GLU A 82 -13.00 33.64 -20.13
CA GLU A 82 -13.97 32.80 -20.85
C GLU A 82 -15.13 32.29 -19.97
N GLU A 83 -14.96 32.30 -18.64
CA GLU A 83 -16.00 31.99 -17.64
C GLU A 83 -15.95 33.04 -16.53
N GLU A 84 -17.11 33.42 -15.99
CA GLU A 84 -17.23 34.42 -14.92
C GLU A 84 -17.77 33.78 -13.63
N ALA A 85 -17.06 33.95 -12.52
CA ALA A 85 -17.46 33.43 -11.21
C ALA A 85 -17.01 34.37 -10.07
N THR A 86 -17.75 34.38 -8.96
CA THR A 86 -17.45 35.23 -7.79
C THR A 86 -17.41 34.40 -6.51
N ALA A 87 -16.36 34.53 -5.71
CA ALA A 87 -16.17 33.83 -4.44
C ALA A 87 -15.85 34.82 -3.31
N THR A 88 -16.27 34.52 -2.08
CA THR A 88 -15.89 35.28 -0.88
C THR A 88 -14.79 34.55 -0.13
N THR A 89 -13.76 35.26 0.35
CA THR A 89 -12.67 34.65 1.12
C THR A 89 -13.16 34.09 2.46
N ALA A 90 -12.70 32.89 2.82
CA ALA A 90 -13.01 32.24 4.08
C ALA A 90 -12.27 32.89 5.28
N GLU A 91 -12.55 32.45 6.51
CA GLU A 91 -11.93 32.97 7.75
C GLU A 91 -10.38 32.87 7.75
N ASP A 92 -9.83 31.92 7.00
CA ASP A 92 -8.39 31.71 6.79
C ASP A 92 -7.83 32.47 5.57
N GLY A 93 -8.65 33.31 4.93
CA GLY A 93 -8.31 34.09 3.74
C GLY A 93 -8.29 33.27 2.44
N ALA A 94 -8.61 31.98 2.48
CA ALA A 94 -8.58 31.12 1.29
C ALA A 94 -9.76 31.39 0.34
N TRP A 95 -9.50 31.23 -0.95
CA TRP A 95 -10.52 31.26 -2.02
C TRP A 95 -10.10 30.31 -3.15
N ALA A 96 -11.09 29.74 -3.84
CA ALA A 96 -10.84 28.89 -5.01
C ALA A 96 -11.98 28.93 -6.04
N PHE A 97 -11.62 28.73 -7.30
CA PHE A 97 -12.51 28.58 -8.45
C PHE A 97 -12.17 27.29 -9.21
N GLU A 98 -13.22 26.59 -9.63
CA GLU A 98 -13.14 25.50 -10.60
C GLU A 98 -13.40 26.05 -12.00
N VAL A 99 -12.54 25.71 -12.97
CA VAL A 99 -12.58 26.29 -14.32
C VAL A 99 -12.54 25.20 -15.38
N ASN A 100 -13.41 25.32 -16.40
CA ASN A 100 -13.76 24.21 -17.29
C ASN A 100 -13.35 24.43 -18.76
N ALA A 101 -12.88 25.64 -19.08
CA ALA A 101 -12.42 26.03 -20.41
C ALA A 101 -10.94 26.45 -20.43
N ASP A 102 -10.39 26.59 -21.64
CA ASP A 102 -9.00 27.00 -21.85
C ASP A 102 -8.95 28.48 -22.13
N GLY A 103 -8.21 29.26 -21.35
CA GLY A 103 -8.16 30.68 -21.58
C GLY A 103 -7.27 31.44 -20.62
N GLU A 104 -7.12 32.73 -20.90
CA GLU A 104 -6.59 33.68 -19.95
C GLU A 104 -7.70 34.07 -18.97
N TYR A 105 -7.49 33.78 -17.70
CA TYR A 105 -8.38 34.15 -16.60
C TYR A 105 -7.74 35.27 -15.79
N THR A 106 -8.46 36.36 -15.61
CA THR A 106 -8.05 37.49 -14.79
C THR A 106 -8.77 37.44 -13.46
N VAL A 107 -8.01 37.27 -12.38
CA VAL A 107 -8.52 37.36 -11.01
C VAL A 107 -8.38 38.80 -10.54
N SER A 108 -9.48 39.40 -10.11
CA SER A 108 -9.55 40.79 -9.65
C SER A 108 -10.22 40.89 -8.28
N ILE A 109 -9.84 41.92 -7.53
CA ILE A 109 -10.39 42.25 -6.21
C ILE A 109 -10.77 43.74 -6.24
N ASP A 110 -11.78 44.12 -5.46
CA ASP A 110 -12.21 45.51 -5.35
C ASP A 110 -11.03 46.43 -4.92
N LYS A 111 -10.84 47.52 -5.68
CA LYS A 111 -9.76 48.51 -5.48
C LYS A 111 -9.81 49.15 -4.10
N ALA A 112 -11.01 49.32 -3.52
CA ALA A 112 -11.17 49.86 -2.17
C ALA A 112 -10.61 48.92 -1.08
N VAL A 113 -10.65 47.61 -1.32
CA VAL A 113 -10.10 46.60 -0.40
C VAL A 113 -8.57 46.54 -0.52
N ALA A 114 -8.04 46.63 -1.75
CA ALA A 114 -6.61 46.67 -2.00
C ALA A 114 -5.92 47.88 -1.31
N GLU A 115 -6.53 49.06 -1.37
CA GLU A 115 -6.02 50.27 -0.71
C GLU A 115 -6.13 50.19 0.82
N LYS A 116 -7.22 49.63 1.36
CA LYS A 116 -7.44 49.47 2.81
C LYS A 116 -6.38 48.57 3.47
N TYR A 117 -5.94 47.52 2.78
CA TYR A 117 -4.99 46.53 3.31
C TYR A 117 -3.56 46.66 2.76
N LYS A 118 -3.25 47.74 2.01
CA LYS A 118 -1.93 48.01 1.41
C LYS A 118 -1.39 46.84 0.58
N LEU A 119 -2.26 46.20 -0.20
CA LEU A 119 -1.88 45.13 -1.14
C LEU A 119 -1.22 45.72 -2.39
N GLY A 120 -0.30 44.97 -3.02
CA GLY A 120 0.57 45.48 -4.08
C GLY A 120 -0.14 45.87 -5.39
N GLU A 121 -1.11 45.06 -5.85
CA GLU A 121 -1.92 45.30 -7.05
C GLU A 121 -3.35 44.78 -6.89
N SER A 122 -4.31 45.36 -7.63
CA SER A 122 -5.75 45.04 -7.57
C SER A 122 -6.22 43.96 -8.56
N GLY A 123 -5.31 43.31 -9.28
CA GLY A 123 -5.64 42.23 -10.22
C GLY A 123 -4.40 41.50 -10.72
N ALA A 124 -4.54 40.19 -10.97
CA ALA A 124 -3.50 39.32 -11.49
C ALA A 124 -4.06 38.44 -12.63
N THR A 125 -3.35 38.37 -13.75
CA THR A 125 -3.74 37.57 -14.93
C THR A 125 -3.02 36.22 -14.90
N VAL A 126 -3.76 35.15 -15.15
CA VAL A 126 -3.29 33.75 -15.11
C VAL A 126 -3.74 33.04 -16.39
N GLU A 127 -2.82 32.34 -17.06
CA GLU A 127 -3.11 31.56 -18.27
C GLU A 127 -3.24 30.07 -17.93
N ILE A 128 -4.32 29.42 -18.38
CA ILE A 128 -4.57 27.98 -18.18
C ILE A 128 -4.88 27.31 -19.52
N ALA A 129 -4.19 26.21 -19.85
CA ALA A 129 -4.31 25.50 -21.13
C ALA A 129 -4.53 23.98 -20.99
N LYS A 130 -5.44 23.42 -21.83
CA LYS A 130 -5.97 22.03 -21.81
C LYS A 130 -4.95 20.92 -21.75
N LYS A 131 -3.71 21.16 -22.16
CA LYS A 131 -2.66 20.13 -22.17
C LYS A 131 -2.19 19.74 -20.76
N SER A 132 -2.61 20.44 -19.70
CA SER A 132 -2.19 20.14 -18.32
C SER A 132 -3.18 20.51 -17.20
N PHE A 133 -4.50 20.32 -17.39
CA PHE A 133 -5.45 20.52 -16.28
C PHE A 133 -5.16 19.65 -15.06
N SER A 134 -4.72 18.40 -15.26
CA SER A 134 -4.39 17.48 -14.17
C SER A 134 -3.07 17.83 -13.45
N LYS A 135 -2.34 18.86 -13.87
CA LYS A 135 -0.98 19.19 -13.39
C LYS A 135 -0.74 20.68 -13.11
N GLN A 136 -1.60 21.59 -13.57
CA GLN A 136 -1.44 23.02 -13.33
C GLN A 136 -2.31 23.48 -12.17
N ARG A 137 -1.67 23.93 -11.10
CA ARG A 137 -2.29 24.75 -10.05
C ARG A 137 -1.76 26.16 -10.22
N ALA A 138 -2.62 27.12 -10.48
CA ALA A 138 -2.24 28.52 -10.45
C ALA A 138 -2.54 29.09 -9.06
N VAL A 139 -1.49 29.47 -8.34
CA VAL A 139 -1.60 30.12 -7.02
C VAL A 139 -1.32 31.60 -7.19
N VAL A 140 -2.35 32.43 -6.94
CA VAL A 140 -2.22 33.89 -7.02
C VAL A 140 -1.90 34.43 -5.63
N ARG A 141 -0.84 35.24 -5.53
CA ARG A 141 -0.42 35.93 -4.30
C ARG A 141 -0.41 37.44 -4.51
N PHE A 142 -1.19 38.15 -3.70
CA PHE A 142 -1.31 39.62 -3.74
C PHE A 142 -0.37 40.35 -2.75
N ASP A 143 0.47 39.63 -2.03
CA ASP A 143 1.29 40.10 -0.90
C ASP A 143 2.67 40.66 -1.28
N LYS A 144 3.14 40.42 -2.52
CA LYS A 144 4.46 40.91 -2.99
C LYS A 144 4.35 42.14 -3.89
N ALA A 145 5.06 43.21 -3.52
CA ALA A 145 5.29 44.38 -4.38
C ALA A 145 6.24 44.04 -5.55
N ALA A 146 5.94 44.58 -6.72
CA ALA A 146 6.49 44.20 -8.02
C ALA A 146 8.03 44.14 -8.10
N ALA A 147 8.52 42.94 -8.45
CA ALA A 147 9.71 42.74 -9.28
C ALA A 147 9.44 41.54 -10.20
N GLY A 148 8.73 41.80 -11.30
CA GLY A 148 8.41 40.82 -12.33
C GLY A 148 7.25 39.90 -11.96
N SER A 149 6.08 40.14 -12.55
CA SER A 149 4.98 39.18 -12.61
C SER A 149 5.46 37.89 -13.26
N ALA A 150 5.87 36.93 -12.46
CA ALA A 150 5.94 35.54 -12.85
C ALA A 150 4.83 34.82 -12.08
N ALA A 151 3.73 34.52 -12.78
CA ALA A 151 2.94 33.36 -12.43
C ALA A 151 3.93 32.19 -12.34
N GLU A 152 4.10 31.59 -11.16
CA GLU A 152 4.84 30.34 -11.02
C GLU A 152 4.00 29.25 -11.70
N THR A 153 4.13 29.15 -13.02
CA THR A 153 3.70 27.99 -13.78
C THR A 153 4.67 26.87 -13.42
N GLU A 154 4.28 26.00 -12.49
CA GLU A 154 4.93 24.71 -12.29
C GLU A 154 4.77 23.86 -13.56
N SER A 155 5.69 24.07 -14.52
CA SER A 155 5.87 23.22 -15.69
C SER A 155 6.64 21.98 -15.26
N GLY A 156 5.90 20.97 -14.80
CA GLY A 156 6.44 19.63 -14.57
C GLY A 156 6.83 18.98 -15.89
N ASN A 157 8.10 19.14 -16.30
CA ASN A 157 8.71 18.50 -17.45
C ASN A 157 8.63 16.97 -17.28
N ALA A 158 7.71 16.33 -17.99
CA ALA A 158 7.56 14.88 -18.03
C ALA A 158 8.16 14.36 -19.34
N ASP A 159 9.47 14.17 -19.32
CA ASP A 159 10.15 13.33 -20.30
C ASP A 159 10.98 12.28 -19.53
N SER A 160 10.33 11.14 -19.27
CA SER A 160 10.90 9.79 -19.20
C SER A 160 10.02 8.88 -18.36
N ALA A 161 9.35 7.96 -19.06
CA ALA A 161 8.81 6.75 -18.47
C ALA A 161 9.93 5.96 -17.78
N LYS A 162 10.05 6.07 -16.46
CA LYS A 162 10.70 5.07 -15.61
C LYS A 162 9.93 4.91 -14.31
N SER A 163 9.44 3.70 -14.11
CA SER A 163 9.00 3.14 -12.84
C SER A 163 10.00 3.47 -11.72
N GLY A 164 9.59 4.34 -10.81
CA GLY A 164 10.38 4.79 -9.67
C GLY A 164 9.42 5.14 -8.54
N GLU A 165 9.45 4.32 -7.50
CA GLU A 165 8.54 4.32 -6.37
C GLU A 165 8.84 5.52 -5.45
N GLN A 166 7.97 6.53 -5.46
CA GLN A 166 8.07 7.67 -4.55
C GLN A 166 7.62 7.25 -3.15
N THR A 167 8.60 6.89 -2.35
CA THR A 167 8.45 6.69 -0.91
C THR A 167 8.32 8.08 -0.27
N ALA A 168 7.10 8.54 -0.02
CA ALA A 168 6.84 9.70 0.83
C ALA A 168 7.08 9.30 2.29
N ALA A 169 8.36 9.16 2.66
CA ALA A 169 8.75 9.24 4.04
C ALA A 169 8.49 10.69 4.49
N ASN A 170 7.43 10.90 5.27
CA ASN A 170 7.23 12.14 6.01
C ASN A 170 8.41 12.34 6.96
N THR A 171 9.44 12.98 6.43
CA THR A 171 10.54 13.54 7.21
C THR A 171 10.21 15.01 7.31
N ALA A 172 9.60 15.40 8.43
CA ALA A 172 9.63 16.79 8.84
C ALA A 172 11.11 17.18 8.92
N GLN A 173 11.55 17.95 7.94
CA GLN A 173 12.90 18.46 7.83
C GLN A 173 13.05 19.54 8.90
N ALA A 174 13.41 19.09 10.11
CA ALA A 174 13.81 19.98 11.18
C ALA A 174 15.08 20.72 10.73
N GLY A 175 15.01 22.05 10.83
CA GLY A 175 16.06 22.97 10.46
C GLY A 175 17.39 22.70 11.17
N ASP A 176 18.42 23.11 10.46
CA ASP A 176 19.84 23.26 10.81
C ASP A 176 20.11 23.50 12.30
N ASP A 177 21.01 22.67 12.87
CA ASP A 177 22.00 23.09 13.88
C ASP A 177 23.06 21.98 14.10
N GLY A 178 24.31 22.29 13.76
CA GLY A 178 25.48 21.70 14.43
C GLY A 178 26.16 20.51 13.74
N LYS A 179 27.29 20.81 13.06
CA LYS A 179 28.32 19.87 12.58
C LYS A 179 28.63 18.78 13.62
N GLY A 180 28.18 17.55 13.36
CA GLY A 180 28.48 16.35 14.16
C GLY A 180 27.27 15.53 14.63
N SER A 181 26.07 16.13 14.67
CA SER A 181 24.84 15.48 15.13
C SER A 181 24.03 14.76 14.02
N GLY A 182 24.29 15.08 12.75
CA GLY A 182 23.45 14.65 11.62
C GLY A 182 23.65 13.20 11.13
N PHE A 183 24.85 12.63 11.25
CA PHE A 183 25.06 11.24 10.82
C PHE A 183 24.46 10.25 11.82
N TRP A 184 24.73 10.45 13.12
CA TRP A 184 24.24 9.57 14.17
C TRP A 184 22.72 9.62 14.31
N SER A 185 22.09 10.79 14.15
CA SER A 185 20.63 10.90 14.13
C SER A 185 20.02 10.16 12.94
N ARG A 186 20.57 10.34 11.73
CA ARG A 186 20.15 9.58 10.53
C ARG A 186 20.37 8.08 10.67
N PHE A 187 21.48 7.66 11.28
CA PHE A 187 21.76 6.25 11.55
C PHE A 187 20.70 5.64 12.47
N TRP A 188 20.39 6.28 13.59
CA TRP A 188 19.37 5.78 14.51
C TRP A 188 17.96 5.82 13.91
N GLN A 189 17.63 6.87 13.16
CA GLN A 189 16.35 6.98 12.44
C GLN A 189 16.17 5.85 11.44
N GLN A 190 17.22 5.56 10.66
CA GLN A 190 17.12 4.61 9.58
C GLN A 190 17.21 3.16 10.08
N LEU A 191 17.93 2.91 11.18
CA LEU A 191 17.92 1.62 11.87
C LEU A 191 16.53 1.34 12.44
N TYR A 192 15.89 2.35 13.03
CA TYR A 192 14.53 2.27 13.55
C TYR A 192 13.50 2.00 12.44
N SER A 193 13.56 2.75 11.33
CA SER A 193 12.73 2.50 10.15
C SER A 193 12.91 1.08 9.64
N GLY A 194 14.17 0.63 9.53
CA GLY A 194 14.51 -0.70 9.05
C GLY A 194 13.99 -1.83 9.94
N CYS A 195 13.98 -1.62 11.25
CA CYS A 195 13.36 -2.56 12.20
C CYS A 195 11.83 -2.63 12.00
N ILE A 196 11.14 -1.50 11.85
CA ILE A 196 9.69 -1.49 11.62
C ILE A 196 9.34 -2.16 10.29
N PHE A 197 10.02 -1.76 9.23
CA PHE A 197 9.83 -2.33 7.91
C PHE A 197 10.16 -3.84 7.92
N GLY A 198 11.22 -4.25 8.62
CA GLY A 198 11.59 -5.64 8.83
C GLY A 198 10.56 -6.46 9.60
N LEU A 199 9.85 -5.88 10.58
CA LEU A 199 8.74 -6.55 11.27
C LEU A 199 7.53 -6.77 10.34
N MET A 200 7.16 -5.77 9.54
CA MET A 200 6.07 -5.89 8.56
C MET A 200 6.42 -6.90 7.46
N LEU A 201 7.64 -6.81 6.92
CA LEU A 201 8.21 -7.78 5.98
C LEU A 201 8.25 -9.19 6.60
N GLY A 202 8.58 -9.29 7.88
CA GLY A 202 8.62 -10.55 8.63
C GLY A 202 7.25 -11.19 8.73
N LEU A 203 6.21 -10.39 9.01
CA LEU A 203 4.84 -10.89 9.10
C LEU A 203 4.36 -11.51 7.77
N MET A 204 4.59 -10.83 6.64
CA MET A 204 4.24 -11.37 5.32
C MET A 204 5.13 -12.57 4.95
N ALA A 205 6.43 -12.53 5.25
CA ALA A 205 7.38 -13.61 4.97
C ALA A 205 7.08 -14.89 5.77
N VAL A 206 6.67 -14.77 7.04
CA VAL A 206 6.22 -15.89 7.87
C VAL A 206 5.00 -16.58 7.23
N GLY A 207 4.04 -15.79 6.72
CA GLY A 207 2.89 -16.31 5.99
C GLY A 207 3.32 -17.11 4.75
N MET A 208 4.19 -16.55 3.91
CA MET A 208 4.72 -17.24 2.72
C MET A 208 5.42 -18.54 3.11
N ASN A 209 6.24 -18.49 4.17
CA ASN A 209 7.04 -19.64 4.58
C ASN A 209 6.20 -20.77 5.18
N LEU A 210 5.03 -20.46 5.74
CA LEU A 210 4.08 -21.48 6.20
C LEU A 210 3.53 -22.31 5.02
N VAL A 211 3.19 -21.64 3.91
CA VAL A 211 2.74 -22.31 2.68
C VAL A 211 3.87 -23.13 2.08
N TYR A 212 5.06 -22.52 1.94
CA TYR A 212 6.23 -23.22 1.42
C TYR A 212 6.57 -24.43 2.28
N GLY A 213 6.57 -24.29 3.61
CA GLY A 213 6.92 -25.38 4.52
C GLY A 213 6.01 -26.60 4.38
N THR A 214 4.73 -26.42 4.07
CA THR A 214 3.78 -27.54 3.95
C THR A 214 3.59 -28.07 2.54
N THR A 215 3.80 -27.24 1.51
CA THR A 215 3.52 -27.62 0.12
C THR A 215 4.75 -27.67 -0.77
N GLY A 216 5.88 -27.09 -0.34
CA GLY A 216 7.06 -26.87 -1.17
C GLY A 216 6.85 -25.84 -2.29
N LEU A 217 5.68 -25.18 -2.32
CA LEU A 217 5.34 -24.19 -3.35
C LEU A 217 5.69 -22.79 -2.83
N SER A 218 6.57 -22.10 -3.55
CA SER A 218 6.78 -20.67 -3.35
C SER A 218 5.89 -19.90 -4.32
N SER A 219 4.86 -19.24 -3.79
CA SER A 219 3.79 -18.64 -4.59
C SER A 219 4.05 -17.16 -4.86
N PHE A 220 4.22 -16.79 -6.13
CA PHE A 220 4.35 -15.38 -6.52
C PHE A 220 3.08 -14.57 -6.18
N SER A 221 1.89 -15.20 -6.27
CA SER A 221 0.62 -14.57 -5.89
C SER A 221 0.49 -14.21 -4.39
N HIS A 222 1.43 -14.65 -3.54
CA HIS A 222 1.44 -14.31 -2.12
C HIS A 222 1.67 -12.81 -1.90
N GLY A 223 2.52 -12.18 -2.73
CA GLY A 223 2.71 -10.73 -2.71
C GLY A 223 1.40 -9.98 -2.96
N GLU A 224 0.57 -10.47 -3.89
CA GLU A 224 -0.74 -9.87 -4.17
C GLU A 224 -1.75 -10.01 -3.02
N GLN A 225 -1.50 -10.87 -2.04
CA GLN A 225 -2.30 -10.90 -0.80
C GLN A 225 -1.95 -9.75 0.14
N VAL A 226 -0.72 -9.23 0.07
CA VAL A 226 -0.31 -8.01 0.77
C VAL A 226 -1.04 -6.82 0.16
N THR A 227 -1.03 -6.68 -1.17
CA THR A 227 -1.80 -5.64 -1.86
C THR A 227 -3.29 -5.70 -1.50
N LEU A 228 -3.87 -6.91 -1.55
CA LEU A 228 -5.28 -7.12 -1.20
C LEU A 228 -5.60 -6.60 0.21
N GLY A 229 -4.75 -6.90 1.20
CA GLY A 229 -4.95 -6.43 2.56
C GLY A 229 -4.98 -4.91 2.67
N GLY A 230 -4.01 -4.22 2.07
CA GLY A 230 -3.98 -2.76 2.07
C GLY A 230 -5.19 -2.15 1.36
N LEU A 231 -5.55 -2.68 0.18
CA LEU A 231 -6.72 -2.19 -0.58
C LEU A 231 -8.03 -2.44 0.16
N MET A 232 -8.19 -3.59 0.83
CA MET A 232 -9.39 -3.87 1.63
C MET A 232 -9.45 -3.00 2.89
N ALA A 233 -8.31 -2.60 3.46
CA ALA A 233 -8.28 -1.60 4.51
C ALA A 233 -8.71 -0.23 4.00
N TYR A 234 -8.27 0.18 2.79
CA TYR A 234 -8.76 1.38 2.12
C TYR A 234 -10.28 1.33 1.88
N VAL A 235 -10.80 0.22 1.35
CA VAL A 235 -12.26 0.03 1.19
C VAL A 235 -12.97 0.17 2.53
N GLY A 236 -12.43 -0.46 3.58
CA GLY A 236 -13.01 -0.37 4.92
C GLY A 236 -13.06 1.06 5.46
N THR A 237 -11.96 1.81 5.36
CA THR A 237 -11.87 3.16 5.95
C THR A 237 -12.50 4.25 5.09
N GLN A 238 -12.27 4.23 3.77
CA GLN A 238 -12.65 5.32 2.89
C GLN A 238 -14.02 5.10 2.23
N MET A 239 -14.35 3.86 1.84
CA MET A 239 -15.64 3.59 1.20
C MET A 239 -16.73 3.24 2.22
N LEU A 240 -16.41 2.34 3.16
CA LEU A 240 -17.35 1.88 4.18
C LEU A 240 -17.36 2.74 5.45
N HIS A 241 -16.48 3.74 5.53
CA HIS A 241 -16.39 4.68 6.65
C HIS A 241 -16.20 4.01 8.03
N MET A 242 -15.62 2.81 8.05
CA MET A 242 -15.37 2.07 9.28
C MET A 242 -14.12 2.61 10.00
N PRO A 243 -14.06 2.51 11.34
CA PRO A 243 -12.84 2.77 12.09
C PRO A 243 -11.68 1.89 11.61
N VAL A 244 -10.45 2.43 11.64
CA VAL A 244 -9.24 1.77 11.12
C VAL A 244 -9.07 0.34 11.66
N VAL A 245 -9.37 0.11 12.94
CA VAL A 245 -9.29 -1.22 13.57
C VAL A 245 -10.27 -2.20 12.96
N LEU A 246 -11.52 -1.77 12.72
CA LEU A 246 -12.54 -2.63 12.12
C LEU A 246 -12.22 -2.90 10.64
N SER A 247 -11.70 -1.90 9.93
CA SER A 247 -11.19 -2.05 8.56
C SER A 247 -10.02 -3.02 8.48
N ALA A 248 -9.13 -3.03 9.47
CA ALA A 248 -8.04 -4.01 9.55
C ALA A 248 -8.58 -5.43 9.74
N ILE A 249 -9.56 -5.63 10.65
CA ILE A 249 -10.21 -6.94 10.85
C ILE A 249 -10.92 -7.39 9.58
N PHE A 250 -11.65 -6.48 8.91
CA PHE A 250 -12.30 -6.72 7.64
C PHE A 250 -11.28 -7.16 6.57
N ALA A 251 -10.17 -6.44 6.41
CA ALA A 251 -9.13 -6.78 5.45
C ALA A 251 -8.50 -8.16 5.73
N VAL A 252 -8.25 -8.49 7.00
CA VAL A 252 -7.75 -9.81 7.39
C VAL A 252 -8.77 -10.91 7.11
N ALA A 253 -10.06 -10.67 7.34
CA ALA A 253 -11.11 -11.62 7.03
C ALA A 253 -11.20 -11.87 5.51
N ILE A 254 -11.11 -10.82 4.69
CA ILE A 254 -11.08 -10.95 3.23
C ILE A 254 -9.81 -11.67 2.76
N GLY A 255 -8.64 -11.36 3.33
CA GLY A 255 -7.39 -12.07 3.03
C GLY A 255 -7.45 -13.56 3.39
N ALA A 256 -8.00 -13.90 4.55
CA ALA A 256 -8.21 -15.28 4.99
C ALA A 256 -9.20 -16.02 4.07
N LEU A 257 -10.29 -15.34 3.67
CA LEU A 257 -11.23 -15.86 2.68
C LEU A 257 -10.54 -16.08 1.33
N ALA A 258 -9.72 -15.13 0.85
CA ALA A 258 -8.97 -15.26 -0.38
C ALA A 258 -8.02 -16.48 -0.34
N GLY A 259 -7.36 -16.73 0.79
CA GLY A 259 -6.54 -17.93 1.00
C GLY A 259 -7.36 -19.22 0.93
N TRP A 260 -8.55 -19.24 1.54
CA TRP A 260 -9.48 -20.37 1.40
C TRP A 260 -9.88 -20.59 -0.07
N VAL A 261 -10.30 -19.52 -0.77
CA VAL A 261 -10.72 -19.56 -2.18
C VAL A 261 -9.60 -20.09 -3.05
N GLN A 262 -8.39 -19.53 -2.91
CA GLN A 262 -7.22 -19.96 -3.68
C GLN A 262 -6.91 -21.43 -3.43
N ASN A 263 -6.94 -21.90 -2.18
CA ASN A 263 -6.75 -23.32 -1.91
C ASN A 263 -7.85 -24.17 -2.54
N GLN A 264 -9.11 -23.77 -2.48
CA GLN A 264 -10.21 -24.59 -2.96
C GLN A 264 -10.32 -24.62 -4.49
N LEU A 265 -10.05 -23.50 -5.14
CA LEU A 265 -10.18 -23.34 -6.59
C LEU A 265 -8.92 -23.70 -7.36
N VAL A 266 -7.76 -23.33 -6.83
CA VAL A 266 -6.49 -23.42 -7.55
C VAL A 266 -5.66 -24.56 -6.97
N TRP A 267 -5.27 -24.46 -5.70
CA TRP A 267 -4.20 -25.32 -5.17
C TRP A 267 -4.63 -26.75 -4.87
N ALA A 268 -5.79 -26.97 -4.24
CA ALA A 268 -6.28 -28.31 -3.94
C ALA A 268 -6.57 -29.12 -5.21
N PRO A 269 -7.26 -28.58 -6.24
CA PRO A 269 -7.45 -29.30 -7.50
C PRO A 269 -6.15 -29.67 -8.19
N LEU A 270 -5.16 -28.76 -8.22
CA LEU A 270 -3.84 -29.03 -8.80
C LEU A 270 -3.09 -30.12 -8.03
N ARG A 271 -3.11 -30.10 -6.68
CA ARG A 271 -2.54 -31.16 -5.85
C ARG A 271 -3.23 -32.51 -6.06
N HIS A 272 -4.56 -32.54 -6.13
CA HIS A 272 -5.31 -33.78 -6.36
C HIS A 272 -5.04 -34.38 -7.73
N LYS A 273 -4.76 -33.54 -8.73
CA LYS A 273 -4.31 -33.97 -10.07
C LYS A 273 -2.82 -34.32 -10.12
N ARG A 274 -2.09 -34.21 -9.00
CA ARG A 274 -0.64 -34.47 -8.90
C ARG A 274 0.19 -33.65 -9.89
N VAL A 275 -0.22 -32.41 -10.13
CA VAL A 275 0.52 -31.45 -10.96
C VAL A 275 1.85 -31.15 -10.29
N GLY A 276 2.96 -31.16 -11.05
CA GLY A 276 4.30 -30.95 -10.50
C GLY A 276 4.48 -29.55 -9.89
N VAL A 277 5.40 -29.41 -8.94
CA VAL A 277 5.65 -28.12 -8.25
C VAL A 277 6.04 -27.03 -9.24
N MET A 278 6.91 -27.33 -10.21
CA MET A 278 7.27 -26.40 -11.30
C MET A 278 6.04 -25.87 -12.05
N GLN A 279 5.10 -26.74 -12.40
CA GLN A 279 3.86 -26.35 -13.09
C GLN A 279 2.97 -25.50 -12.19
N GLN A 280 2.90 -25.81 -10.89
CA GLN A 280 2.19 -24.97 -9.92
C GLN A 280 2.84 -23.59 -9.79
N MET A 281 4.17 -23.48 -9.83
CA MET A 281 4.86 -22.19 -9.82
C MET A 281 4.46 -21.31 -11.01
N ILE A 282 4.36 -21.89 -12.22
CA ILE A 282 3.86 -21.16 -13.41
C ILE A 282 2.44 -20.62 -13.16
N VAL A 283 1.56 -21.42 -12.55
CA VAL A 283 0.20 -20.97 -12.18
C VAL A 283 0.25 -19.81 -11.18
N THR A 284 1.19 -19.79 -10.23
CA THR A 284 1.31 -18.69 -9.27
C THR A 284 1.68 -17.36 -9.94
N ILE A 285 2.51 -17.40 -10.99
CA ILE A 285 2.88 -16.21 -11.77
C ILE A 285 1.67 -15.68 -12.52
N GLY A 286 0.94 -16.56 -13.22
CA GLY A 286 -0.30 -16.19 -13.91
C GLY A 286 -1.36 -15.65 -12.96
N LEU A 287 -1.52 -16.26 -11.78
CA LEU A 287 -2.43 -15.77 -10.75
C LEU A 287 -1.98 -14.41 -10.18
N SER A 288 -0.68 -14.20 -9.99
CA SER A 288 -0.12 -12.92 -9.55
C SER A 288 -0.47 -11.81 -10.54
N MET A 289 -0.17 -12.01 -11.83
CA MET A 289 -0.50 -11.02 -12.87
C MET A 289 -2.01 -10.77 -12.96
N ALA A 290 -2.82 -11.82 -12.89
CA ALA A 290 -4.28 -11.69 -12.91
C ALA A 290 -4.78 -10.84 -11.73
N LEU A 291 -4.35 -11.13 -10.50
CA LEU A 291 -4.73 -10.35 -9.32
C LEU A 291 -4.25 -8.91 -9.41
N GLN A 292 -3.01 -8.70 -9.83
CA GLN A 292 -2.41 -7.38 -9.95
C GLN A 292 -3.21 -6.47 -10.91
N TYR A 293 -3.56 -6.97 -12.10
CA TYR A 293 -4.38 -6.22 -13.06
C TYR A 293 -5.84 -6.10 -12.66
N ILE A 294 -6.39 -7.09 -11.93
CA ILE A 294 -7.70 -6.97 -11.30
C ILE A 294 -7.71 -5.79 -10.32
N TYR A 295 -6.67 -5.64 -9.50
CA TYR A 295 -6.56 -4.51 -8.57
C TYR A 295 -6.41 -3.19 -9.32
N GLN A 296 -5.57 -3.14 -10.34
CA GLN A 296 -5.40 -1.93 -11.15
C GLN A 296 -6.71 -1.52 -11.86
N PHE A 297 -7.48 -2.49 -12.36
CA PHE A 297 -8.75 -2.22 -13.02
C PHE A 297 -9.78 -1.61 -12.05
N PHE A 298 -9.85 -2.10 -10.81
CA PHE A 298 -10.84 -1.62 -9.84
C PHE A 298 -10.42 -0.36 -9.08
N PHE A 299 -9.15 -0.22 -8.76
CA PHE A 299 -8.65 0.88 -7.93
C PHE A 299 -7.90 1.94 -8.73
N GLY A 300 -7.55 1.69 -9.99
CA GLY A 300 -6.74 2.58 -10.81
C GLY A 300 -5.25 2.51 -10.48
N GLY A 301 -4.50 3.44 -11.07
CA GLY A 301 -3.04 3.52 -10.92
C GLY A 301 -2.56 4.26 -9.67
N ASP A 302 -3.43 5.03 -9.02
CA ASP A 302 -3.05 5.94 -7.94
C ASP A 302 -2.86 5.25 -6.60
N ILE A 303 -2.04 5.88 -5.75
CA ILE A 303 -1.86 5.48 -4.35
C ILE A 303 -3.14 5.79 -3.58
N LYS A 304 -3.64 4.79 -2.85
CA LYS A 304 -4.86 4.91 -2.04
C LYS A 304 -4.52 5.09 -0.56
N GLY A 305 -4.87 6.24 0.00
CA GLY A 305 -4.63 6.58 1.41
C GLY A 305 -5.58 5.83 2.36
N ILE A 306 -5.04 5.09 3.33
CA ILE A 306 -5.84 4.33 4.30
C ILE A 306 -6.33 5.24 5.45
N VAL A 307 -5.55 6.24 5.84
CA VAL A 307 -5.86 7.21 6.89
C VAL A 307 -6.22 8.57 6.30
N LYS A 308 -7.17 9.28 6.91
CA LYS A 308 -7.69 10.58 6.40
C LYS A 308 -6.82 11.79 6.78
N SER A 309 -5.92 11.63 7.76
CA SER A 309 -5.07 12.70 8.27
C SER A 309 -3.63 12.23 8.37
N VAL A 310 -2.69 13.12 8.04
CA VAL A 310 -1.26 12.91 8.31
C VAL A 310 -1.08 12.86 9.83
N PRO A 311 -0.61 11.74 10.41
CA PRO A 311 -0.41 11.66 11.85
C PRO A 311 0.67 12.63 12.32
N GLU A 312 0.49 13.25 13.49
CA GLU A 312 1.50 14.10 14.10
C GLU A 312 2.77 13.32 14.44
N GLY A 313 3.91 13.96 14.19
CA GLY A 313 5.24 13.45 14.52
C GLY A 313 5.51 13.52 16.01
N ILE A 314 5.83 12.37 16.61
CA ILE A 314 6.41 12.24 17.94
C ILE A 314 7.92 12.08 17.83
N GLN A 315 8.66 12.95 18.49
CA GLN A 315 10.12 12.91 18.53
C GLN A 315 10.58 12.11 19.76
N LEU A 316 11.15 10.93 19.51
CA LEU A 316 11.76 10.05 20.51
C LEU A 316 13.28 10.18 20.42
N GLY A 317 13.82 11.25 21.02
CA GLY A 317 15.25 11.57 20.93
C GLY A 317 15.68 11.84 19.48
N PRO A 318 16.66 11.09 18.92
CA PRO A 318 17.09 11.28 17.52
C PRO A 318 16.10 10.73 16.50
N ILE A 319 15.05 10.02 16.93
CA ILE A 319 14.10 9.33 16.07
C ILE A 319 12.80 10.12 15.97
N VAL A 320 12.34 10.40 14.76
CA VAL A 320 11.01 10.94 14.49
C VAL A 320 10.11 9.80 14.02
N THR A 321 9.00 9.60 14.73
CA THR A 321 8.01 8.57 14.39
C THR A 321 6.60 9.08 14.63
N ASN A 322 5.59 8.25 14.34
CA ASN A 322 4.19 8.59 14.55
C ASN A 322 3.52 7.48 15.37
N ALA A 323 2.49 7.82 16.13
CA ALA A 323 1.76 6.84 16.96
C ALA A 323 1.19 5.66 16.13
N PRO A 324 0.60 5.84 14.94
CA PRO A 324 0.08 4.73 14.13
C PRO A 324 1.17 3.74 13.70
N THR A 325 2.38 4.23 13.41
CA THR A 325 3.53 3.38 13.04
C THR A 325 3.98 2.51 14.20
N LEU A 326 4.05 3.07 15.41
CA LEU A 326 4.39 2.31 16.63
C LEU A 326 3.35 1.25 16.94
N ILE A 327 2.06 1.60 16.85
CA ILE A 327 0.96 0.65 17.04
C ILE A 327 1.03 -0.47 15.98
N ALA A 328 1.30 -0.12 14.72
CA ALA A 328 1.43 -1.09 13.65
C ALA A 328 2.60 -2.06 13.88
N ALA A 329 3.76 -1.55 14.31
CA ALA A 329 4.92 -2.35 14.67
C ALA A 329 4.64 -3.27 15.87
N ALA A 330 3.93 -2.77 16.90
CA ALA A 330 3.51 -3.56 18.04
C ALA A 330 2.54 -4.69 17.64
N ILE A 331 1.56 -4.41 16.78
CA ILE A 331 0.64 -5.43 16.24
C ILE A 331 1.40 -6.47 15.43
N ALA A 332 2.35 -6.07 14.59
CA ALA A 332 3.18 -7.00 13.83
C ALA A 332 3.95 -7.94 14.77
N LEU A 333 4.64 -7.39 15.77
CA LEU A 333 5.40 -8.16 16.75
C LEU A 333 4.51 -9.14 17.54
N VAL A 334 3.39 -8.67 18.07
CA VAL A 334 2.43 -9.51 18.81
C VAL A 334 1.89 -10.62 17.93
N THR A 335 1.58 -10.33 16.67
CA THR A 335 1.07 -11.32 15.71
C THR A 335 2.12 -12.37 15.40
N ILE A 336 3.37 -11.95 15.14
CA ILE A 336 4.50 -12.87 14.89
C ILE A 336 4.70 -13.81 16.09
N VAL A 337 4.74 -13.27 17.31
CA VAL A 337 4.87 -14.06 18.54
C VAL A 337 3.68 -15.02 18.68
N SER A 338 2.47 -14.55 18.42
CA SER A 338 1.25 -15.36 18.48
C SER A 338 1.29 -16.52 17.48
N VAL A 339 1.75 -16.29 16.25
CA VAL A 339 1.91 -17.35 15.23
C VAL A 339 2.98 -18.35 15.66
N THR A 340 4.10 -17.89 16.21
CA THR A 340 5.14 -18.78 16.74
C THR A 340 4.59 -19.66 17.85
N VAL A 341 3.95 -19.08 18.87
CA VAL A 341 3.31 -19.84 19.96
C VAL A 341 2.26 -20.80 19.41
N PHE A 342 1.44 -20.36 18.45
CA PHE A 342 0.46 -21.21 17.78
C PHE A 342 1.10 -22.45 17.13
N LEU A 343 2.21 -22.30 16.40
CA LEU A 343 2.91 -23.39 15.74
C LEU A 343 3.56 -24.38 16.71
N TYR A 344 4.10 -23.89 17.83
CA TYR A 344 4.79 -24.73 18.81
C TYR A 344 3.85 -25.39 19.82
N CYS A 345 2.81 -24.70 20.27
CA CYS A 345 1.99 -25.13 21.40
C CYS A 345 0.69 -25.85 20.97
N THR A 346 0.14 -25.59 19.78
CA THR A 346 -1.18 -26.12 19.40
C THR A 346 -1.12 -27.48 18.68
N ARG A 347 -2.24 -28.21 18.72
CA ARG A 347 -2.45 -29.45 17.93
C ARG A 347 -2.30 -29.20 16.43
N LEU A 348 -2.84 -28.07 15.94
CA LEU A 348 -2.74 -27.71 14.53
C LEU A 348 -1.29 -27.41 14.14
N GLY A 349 -0.56 -26.67 14.96
CA GLY A 349 0.86 -26.41 14.76
C GLY A 349 1.73 -27.67 14.71
N ARG A 350 1.43 -28.67 15.55
CA ARG A 350 2.07 -30.00 15.47
C ARG A 350 1.74 -30.72 14.16
N ALA A 351 0.48 -30.69 13.73
CA ALA A 351 0.07 -31.29 12.46
C ALA A 351 0.74 -30.60 11.26
N THR A 352 0.85 -29.27 11.26
CA THR A 352 1.55 -28.50 10.24
C THR A 352 3.02 -28.90 10.14
N ARG A 353 3.73 -29.03 11.27
CA ARG A 353 5.13 -29.48 11.30
C ARG A 353 5.30 -30.92 10.83
N ALA A 354 4.39 -31.82 11.22
CA ALA A 354 4.40 -33.20 10.73
C ALA A 354 4.22 -33.27 9.20
N VAL A 355 3.31 -32.47 8.65
CA VAL A 355 3.09 -32.36 7.20
C VAL A 355 4.32 -31.78 6.49
N SER A 356 4.99 -30.78 7.07
CA SER A 356 6.21 -30.20 6.47
C SER A 356 7.41 -31.14 6.49
N ASP A 357 7.52 -32.00 7.50
CA ASP A 357 8.62 -32.97 7.57
C ASP A 357 8.39 -34.13 6.59
N ASN A 358 7.20 -34.75 6.60
CA ASN A 358 6.82 -35.76 5.62
C ASN A 358 5.30 -35.92 5.50
N ALA A 359 4.71 -35.34 4.45
CA ALA A 359 3.28 -35.40 4.20
C ALA A 359 2.72 -36.83 4.05
N ALA A 360 3.49 -37.79 3.51
CA ALA A 360 3.04 -39.17 3.34
C ALA A 360 2.97 -39.91 4.67
N LEU A 361 3.97 -39.75 5.54
CA LEU A 361 3.98 -40.32 6.90
C LEU A 361 2.94 -39.64 7.80
N ALA A 362 2.74 -38.32 7.65
CA ALA A 362 1.67 -37.60 8.32
C ALA A 362 0.28 -38.15 7.93
N ALA A 363 0.04 -38.41 6.65
CA ALA A 363 -1.20 -39.04 6.19
C ALA A 363 -1.39 -40.45 6.75
N ALA A 364 -0.32 -41.26 6.80
CA ALA A 364 -0.36 -42.62 7.35
C ALA A 364 -0.65 -42.65 8.86
N SER A 365 -0.26 -41.61 9.60
CA SER A 365 -0.56 -41.44 11.02
C SER A 365 -1.95 -40.82 11.29
N GLY A 366 -2.79 -40.65 10.25
CA GLY A 366 -4.16 -40.18 10.36
C GLY A 366 -4.34 -38.66 10.26
N ILE A 367 -3.29 -37.90 9.95
CA ILE A 367 -3.39 -36.45 9.74
C ILE A 367 -4.01 -36.17 8.37
N ASN A 368 -5.09 -35.39 8.34
CA ASN A 368 -5.69 -34.93 7.08
C ASN A 368 -4.86 -33.79 6.48
N VAL A 369 -3.90 -34.15 5.61
CA VAL A 369 -2.97 -33.22 4.96
C VAL A 369 -3.69 -32.09 4.22
N ASP A 370 -4.76 -32.40 3.47
CA ASP A 370 -5.50 -31.38 2.71
C ASP A 370 -6.17 -30.34 3.61
N SER A 371 -6.62 -30.75 4.79
CA SER A 371 -7.22 -29.83 5.77
C SER A 371 -6.15 -28.95 6.41
N VAL A 372 -4.99 -29.52 6.74
CA VAL A 372 -3.85 -28.76 7.27
C VAL A 372 -3.37 -27.73 6.25
N VAL A 373 -3.15 -28.14 5.00
CA VAL A 373 -2.72 -27.24 3.92
C VAL A 373 -3.76 -26.14 3.67
N ARG A 374 -5.06 -26.46 3.70
CA ARG A 374 -6.11 -25.43 3.59
C ARG A 374 -6.01 -24.39 4.69
N ILE A 375 -5.87 -24.82 5.94
CA ILE A 375 -5.78 -23.89 7.08
C ILE A 375 -4.52 -23.04 6.99
N VAL A 376 -3.41 -23.64 6.53
CA VAL A 376 -2.17 -22.90 6.25
C VAL A 376 -2.37 -21.82 5.19
N TRP A 377 -3.07 -22.10 4.10
CA TRP A 377 -3.38 -21.07 3.09
C TRP A 377 -4.24 -19.93 3.66
N ILE A 378 -5.25 -20.25 4.47
CA ILE A 378 -6.10 -19.24 5.14
C ILE A 378 -5.26 -18.35 6.05
N LEU A 379 -4.45 -18.95 6.94
CA LEU A 379 -3.60 -18.22 7.87
C LEU A 379 -2.55 -17.40 7.12
N SER A 380 -1.92 -17.97 6.10
CA SER A 380 -0.89 -17.31 5.30
C SER A 380 -1.41 -16.06 4.59
N CYS A 381 -2.55 -16.15 3.91
CA CYS A 381 -3.14 -15.01 3.22
C CYS A 381 -3.73 -13.99 4.20
N GLY A 382 -4.24 -14.43 5.36
CA GLY A 382 -4.65 -13.52 6.44
C GLY A 382 -3.48 -12.73 7.04
N LEU A 383 -2.31 -13.37 7.25
CA LEU A 383 -1.10 -12.70 7.72
C LEU A 383 -0.52 -11.75 6.67
N ALA A 384 -0.54 -12.14 5.40
CA ALA A 384 -0.14 -11.27 4.30
C ALA A 384 -1.04 -10.03 4.21
N ALA A 385 -2.36 -10.23 4.31
CA ALA A 385 -3.32 -9.14 4.30
C ALA A 385 -3.12 -8.20 5.50
N LEU A 386 -2.93 -8.74 6.71
CA LEU A 386 -2.60 -7.93 7.89
C LEU A 386 -1.33 -7.10 7.64
N SER A 387 -0.27 -7.72 7.12
CA SER A 387 0.95 -6.99 6.79
C SER A 387 0.71 -5.87 5.76
N GLY A 388 -0.15 -6.10 4.77
CA GLY A 388 -0.63 -5.10 3.82
C GLY A 388 -1.32 -3.91 4.48
N VAL A 389 -2.16 -4.16 5.49
CA VAL A 389 -2.77 -3.08 6.29
C VAL A 389 -1.71 -2.30 7.05
N LEU A 390 -0.81 -3.00 7.74
CA LEU A 390 0.21 -2.38 8.59
C LEU A 390 1.20 -1.55 7.77
N ILE A 391 1.63 -2.05 6.61
CA ILE A 391 2.51 -1.31 5.72
C ILE A 391 1.80 -0.12 5.07
N GLY A 392 0.52 -0.26 4.73
CA GLY A 392 -0.27 0.85 4.22
C GLY A 392 -0.50 1.96 5.26
N ILE A 393 -0.57 1.61 6.55
CA ILE A 393 -0.57 2.60 7.65
C ILE A 393 0.81 3.26 7.77
N HIS A 394 1.89 2.49 7.67
CA HIS A 394 3.25 3.00 7.77
C HIS A 394 3.62 3.96 6.62
N LEU A 395 3.21 3.61 5.40
CA LEU A 395 3.46 4.39 4.18
C LEU A 395 2.37 5.44 3.90
N ASN A 396 1.34 5.52 4.76
CA ASN A 396 0.13 6.34 4.55
C ASN A 396 -0.61 6.08 3.23
N GLY A 397 -0.40 4.93 2.60
CA GLY A 397 -1.07 4.56 1.37
C GLY A 397 -0.66 3.19 0.85
N ILE A 398 -1.47 2.68 -0.07
CA ILE A 398 -1.21 1.42 -0.78
C ILE A 398 -1.42 1.63 -2.27
N ALA A 399 -0.51 1.12 -3.09
CA ALA A 399 -0.65 1.09 -4.54
C ALA A 399 -1.15 -0.29 -4.99
N TRP A 400 -1.73 -0.35 -6.19
CA TRP A 400 -2.22 -1.60 -6.79
C TRP A 400 -1.11 -2.64 -7.05
N ASN A 401 0.15 -2.23 -7.09
CA ASN A 401 1.31 -3.08 -7.33
C ASN A 401 2.22 -3.26 -6.11
N THR A 402 1.86 -2.75 -4.92
CA THR A 402 2.73 -2.82 -3.73
C THR A 402 3.20 -4.25 -3.41
N GLY A 403 2.33 -5.24 -3.60
CA GLY A 403 2.66 -6.65 -3.41
C GLY A 403 3.79 -7.14 -4.30
N VAL A 404 3.80 -6.79 -5.60
CA VAL A 404 4.85 -7.23 -6.52
C VAL A 404 6.20 -6.59 -6.20
N THR A 405 6.20 -5.32 -5.76
CA THR A 405 7.45 -4.65 -5.34
C THR A 405 8.05 -5.35 -4.12
N LEU A 406 7.22 -5.66 -3.13
CA LEU A 406 7.67 -6.29 -1.88
C LEU A 406 7.94 -7.79 -2.05
N LEU A 407 7.36 -8.44 -3.06
CA LEU A 407 7.47 -9.87 -3.30
C LEU A 407 8.93 -10.31 -3.36
N MET A 408 9.76 -9.57 -4.08
CA MET A 408 11.18 -9.88 -4.23
C MET A 408 11.92 -9.80 -2.87
N LEU A 409 11.59 -8.81 -2.03
CA LEU A 409 12.13 -8.72 -0.67
C LEU A 409 11.61 -9.83 0.24
N MET A 410 10.37 -10.29 0.05
CA MET A 410 9.84 -11.44 0.78
C MET A 410 10.59 -12.71 0.44
N PHE A 411 10.82 -12.96 -0.85
CA PHE A 411 11.65 -14.08 -1.30
C PHE A 411 13.06 -13.99 -0.73
N ALA A 412 13.66 -12.79 -0.74
CA ALA A 412 14.94 -12.53 -0.10
C ALA A 412 14.92 -12.91 1.39
N ALA A 413 13.95 -12.40 2.14
CA ALA A 413 13.78 -12.67 3.57
C ALA A 413 13.62 -14.17 3.86
N VAL A 414 12.78 -14.87 3.09
CA VAL A 414 12.51 -16.30 3.28
C VAL A 414 13.72 -17.16 2.91
N THR A 415 14.41 -16.84 1.81
CA THR A 415 15.60 -17.59 1.37
C THR A 415 16.80 -17.35 2.28
N LEU A 416 17.04 -16.09 2.70
CA LEU A 416 18.04 -15.74 3.71
C LEU A 416 17.75 -16.44 5.04
N GLY A 417 16.48 -16.42 5.47
CA GLY A 417 16.03 -16.99 6.72
C GLY A 417 16.11 -18.52 6.78
N GLY A 418 15.83 -19.18 5.66
CA GLY A 418 15.71 -20.63 5.56
C GLY A 418 14.28 -21.03 5.19
N LEU A 419 14.16 -21.59 4.00
CA LEU A 419 12.91 -22.10 3.43
C LEU A 419 12.28 -23.18 4.34
N GLY A 420 11.00 -23.03 4.66
CA GLY A 420 10.21 -23.93 5.50
C GLY A 420 10.32 -23.68 7.02
N THR A 421 11.03 -22.63 7.47
CA THR A 421 11.16 -22.28 8.89
C THR A 421 10.58 -20.90 9.24
N ALA A 422 9.46 -20.86 9.96
CA ALA A 422 8.79 -19.59 10.30
C ALA A 422 9.73 -18.60 11.03
N ASN A 423 10.48 -19.08 12.04
CA ASN A 423 11.44 -18.26 12.77
C ASN A 423 12.60 -17.77 11.88
N GLY A 424 13.03 -18.60 10.93
CA GLY A 424 14.06 -18.22 9.96
C GLY A 424 13.60 -17.07 9.09
N ALA A 425 12.38 -17.15 8.54
CA ALA A 425 11.80 -16.07 7.73
C ALA A 425 11.69 -14.74 8.49
N LEU A 426 11.38 -14.77 9.78
CA LEU A 426 11.36 -13.56 10.62
C LEU A 426 12.74 -12.91 10.73
N VAL A 427 13.77 -13.69 11.08
CA VAL A 427 15.13 -13.17 11.22
C VAL A 427 15.66 -12.68 9.86
N GLY A 428 15.39 -13.43 8.80
CA GLY A 428 15.72 -13.03 7.44
C GLY A 428 15.06 -11.71 7.04
N ALA A 429 13.77 -11.52 7.37
CA ALA A 429 13.06 -10.28 7.08
C ALA A 429 13.57 -9.09 7.90
N LEU A 430 13.94 -9.29 9.18
CA LEU A 430 14.54 -8.24 9.99
C LEU A 430 15.88 -7.79 9.39
N ILE A 431 16.74 -8.74 8.99
CA ILE A 431 18.01 -8.41 8.34
C ILE A 431 17.78 -7.68 7.02
N VAL A 432 16.92 -8.21 6.16
CA VAL A 432 16.58 -7.58 4.87
C VAL A 432 16.00 -6.19 5.07
N GLY A 433 15.11 -6.00 6.04
CA GLY A 433 14.49 -4.71 6.32
C GLY A 433 15.47 -3.67 6.86
N ILE A 434 16.30 -4.06 7.84
CA ILE A 434 17.37 -3.21 8.37
C ILE A 434 18.36 -2.83 7.28
N VAL A 435 18.76 -3.78 6.45
CA VAL A 435 19.69 -3.54 5.34
C VAL A 435 19.09 -2.62 4.28
N ALA A 436 17.84 -2.88 3.86
CA ALA A 436 17.16 -2.07 2.86
C ALA A 436 17.13 -0.62 3.31
N ASP A 437 16.70 -0.38 4.55
CA ASP A 437 16.68 0.97 5.10
C ASP A 437 18.11 1.52 5.30
N MET A 438 19.01 0.83 5.98
CA MET A 438 20.36 1.36 6.24
C MET A 438 21.15 1.71 4.97
N SER A 439 20.89 1.02 3.86
CA SER A 439 21.55 1.31 2.59
C SER A 439 21.29 2.72 2.06
N THR A 440 20.18 3.36 2.44
CA THR A 440 19.81 4.71 1.98
C THR A 440 20.72 5.80 2.57
N LEU A 441 21.55 5.47 3.58
CA LEU A 441 22.58 6.37 4.09
C LEU A 441 23.70 6.63 3.08
N VAL A 442 23.94 5.69 2.16
CA VAL A 442 25.07 5.71 1.21
C VAL A 442 24.59 5.68 -0.24
N ILE A 443 23.44 5.05 -0.48
CA ILE A 443 22.86 4.82 -1.81
C ILE A 443 21.57 5.65 -1.95
N PRO A 444 21.24 6.17 -3.14
CA PRO A 444 19.94 6.80 -3.38
C PRO A 444 18.76 5.92 -2.96
N SER A 445 17.71 6.55 -2.41
CA SER A 445 16.49 5.87 -1.92
C SER A 445 15.81 5.01 -2.97
N ASP A 446 15.92 5.39 -4.25
CA ASP A 446 15.30 4.67 -5.37
C ASP A 446 15.91 3.27 -5.57
N MET A 447 17.14 3.06 -5.08
CA MET A 447 17.83 1.77 -5.14
C MET A 447 17.78 0.99 -3.82
N ARG A 448 16.95 1.43 -2.86
CA ARG A 448 16.72 0.76 -1.56
C ARG A 448 16.44 -0.73 -1.69
N TYR A 449 15.62 -1.14 -2.66
CA TYR A 449 15.27 -2.55 -2.84
C TYR A 449 16.36 -3.34 -3.56
N ALA A 450 17.13 -2.69 -4.42
CA ALA A 450 18.26 -3.32 -5.12
C ALA A 450 19.40 -3.67 -4.16
N SER A 451 19.70 -2.82 -3.18
CA SER A 451 20.73 -3.08 -2.16
C SER A 451 20.38 -4.29 -1.29
N ALA A 452 19.10 -4.41 -0.89
CA ALA A 452 18.60 -5.55 -0.12
C ALA A 452 18.80 -6.87 -0.88
N LEU A 453 18.58 -6.87 -2.19
CA LEU A 453 18.79 -8.03 -3.06
C LEU A 453 20.27 -8.34 -3.29
N ALA A 454 21.11 -7.31 -3.46
CA ALA A 454 22.55 -7.51 -3.59
C ALA A 454 23.13 -8.19 -2.35
N ILE A 455 22.71 -7.76 -1.16
CA ILE A 455 23.15 -8.35 0.11
C ILE A 455 22.60 -9.76 0.30
N LEU A 456 21.36 -10.03 -0.13
CA LEU A 456 20.88 -11.41 -0.21
C LEU A 456 21.81 -12.28 -1.05
N ILE A 457 22.17 -11.85 -2.25
CA ILE A 457 23.06 -12.60 -3.15
C ILE A 457 24.40 -12.88 -2.46
N LEU A 458 24.99 -11.86 -1.82
CA LEU A 458 26.23 -12.00 -1.06
C LEU A 458 26.12 -13.03 0.07
N VAL A 459 25.04 -12.99 0.86
CA VAL A 459 24.85 -13.95 1.95
C VAL A 459 24.60 -15.36 1.42
N LEU A 460 23.86 -15.52 0.32
CA LEU A 460 23.62 -16.83 -0.28
C LEU A 460 24.88 -17.43 -0.92
N LEU A 461 25.80 -16.60 -1.45
CA LEU A 461 27.12 -17.07 -1.90
C LEU A 461 27.94 -17.65 -0.76
N ILE A 462 27.85 -17.06 0.43
CA ILE A 462 28.57 -17.52 1.63
C ILE A 462 27.83 -18.68 2.31
N ARG A 463 26.50 -18.66 2.33
CA ARG A 463 25.65 -19.59 3.06
C ARG A 463 24.35 -19.90 2.30
N PRO A 464 24.39 -20.78 1.28
CA PRO A 464 23.28 -21.03 0.36
C PRO A 464 22.06 -21.72 0.99
N GLN A 465 22.20 -22.27 2.19
CA GLN A 465 21.10 -22.87 2.95
C GLN A 465 20.28 -21.85 3.76
N GLY A 466 20.70 -20.58 3.78
CA GLY A 466 20.14 -19.58 4.70
C GLY A 466 20.64 -19.76 6.14
N ILE A 467 20.21 -18.87 7.03
CA ILE A 467 20.69 -18.79 8.42
C ILE A 467 20.18 -19.96 9.26
N PHE A 468 18.92 -20.39 9.05
CA PHE A 468 18.26 -21.47 9.78
C PHE A 468 17.91 -22.69 8.90
N GLY A 469 18.48 -22.81 7.71
CA GLY A 469 18.26 -23.97 6.84
C GLY A 469 18.75 -25.27 7.46
N LYS A 470 17.91 -26.31 7.43
CA LYS A 470 18.31 -27.67 7.82
C LYS A 470 19.30 -28.21 6.77
N GLN A 471 20.50 -28.62 7.19
CA GLN A 471 21.43 -29.32 6.32
C GLN A 471 20.78 -30.63 5.83
N LYS A 472 20.38 -30.69 4.56
CA LYS A 472 20.15 -31.99 3.93
C LYS A 472 21.51 -32.61 3.66
N ARG A 473 21.80 -33.71 4.34
CA ARG A 473 22.88 -34.62 3.92
C ARG A 473 22.51 -35.08 2.51
N VAL A 474 23.25 -34.59 1.52
CA VAL A 474 23.23 -35.18 0.18
C VAL A 474 23.86 -36.55 0.36
N GLY A 475 23.01 -37.57 0.40
CA GLY A 475 23.37 -38.97 0.58
C GLY A 475 22.70 -39.79 -0.51
#